data_AF-A0A951FGB0-F1
#
_entry.id   AF-A0A951FGB0-F1
#
_cell.length_a   1.000
_cell.length_b   1.000
_cell.length_c   1.000
_cell.angle_alpha   90.00
_cell.angle_beta   90.00
_cell.angle_gamma   90.00
#
_symmetry.space_group_name_H-M   'P 1'
#
loop_
_entity.id
_entity.type
_entity.pdbx_description
1 polymer ?
#
loop_
_entity_poly.entity_id
_entity_poly.type
_entity_poly.pdbx_seq_one_letter_code
_entity_poly.pdbx_strand_id
1 'polypeptide(L)' 'HKTLVFHRWNDEGDVVVVGLNFCPADQQIEVEFPGAGRWRDVLSGEEFDIDGGCVLHLGPSQGRVMVKL' A
#
# COMPACT_ATOMS: atom_id res chain seq x y z
N HIS A 1 -3.30 9.91 15.18
CA HIS A 1 -3.42 9.23 13.88
C HIS A 1 -3.09 10.21 12.77
N LYS A 2 -1.97 10.02 12.07
CA LYS A 2 -1.57 10.79 10.88
C LYS A 2 -1.11 9.82 9.79
N THR A 3 -1.95 8.85 9.47
CA THR A 3 -1.69 7.88 8.41
C THR A 3 -2.64 8.19 7.26
N LEU A 4 -2.12 8.25 6.04
CA LEU A 4 -2.89 8.52 4.83
C LEU A 4 -2.82 7.28 3.94
N VAL A 5 -4.00 6.77 3.58
CA VAL A 5 -4.14 5.72 2.56
C VAL A 5 -4.87 6.32 1.38
N PHE A 6 -4.27 6.21 0.21
CA PHE A 6 -4.82 6.74 -1.03
C PHE A 6 -4.86 5.64 -2.09
N HIS A 7 -6.04 5.47 -2.68
CA HIS A 7 -6.28 4.54 -3.78
C HIS A 7 -6.50 5.34 -5.06
N ARG A 8 -5.79 4.98 -6.13
CA ARG A 8 -6.01 5.54 -7.47
C ARG A 8 -6.08 4.42 -8.50
N TRP A 9 -7.15 4.42 -9.28
CA TRP A 9 -7.32 3.59 -10.45
C TRP A 9 -7.62 4.47 -11.68
N ASN A 10 -7.28 4.00 -12.88
CA ASN A 10 -7.77 4.55 -14.14
C ASN A 10 -8.54 3.46 -14.91
N ASP A 11 -9.26 3.87 -15.96
CA ASP A 11 -10.03 2.97 -16.82
C ASP A 11 -9.12 2.07 -17.70
N GLU A 12 -7.80 2.31 -17.68
CA GLU A 12 -6.78 1.54 -18.40
C GLU A 12 -6.28 0.33 -17.57
N GLY A 13 -6.74 0.19 -16.32
CA GLY A 13 -6.41 -0.95 -15.46
C GLY A 13 -5.17 -0.73 -14.59
N ASP A 14 -4.58 0.46 -14.59
CA ASP A 14 -3.51 0.81 -13.65
C ASP A 14 -4.10 1.01 -12.26
N VAL A 15 -3.54 0.29 -11.30
CA VAL A 15 -3.99 0.37 -9.91
C VAL A 15 -2.82 0.68 -9.00
N VAL A 16 -2.96 1.76 -8.23
CA VAL A 16 -1.96 2.20 -7.26
C VAL A 16 -2.59 2.29 -5.87
N VAL A 17 -1.93 1.68 -4.90
CA VAL A 17 -2.25 1.77 -3.47
C VAL A 17 -1.09 2.45 -2.76
N VAL A 18 -1.35 3.55 -2.07
CA VAL A 18 -0.32 4.33 -1.36
C VAL A 18 -0.65 4.36 0.13
N GLY A 19 0.32 3.99 0.96
CA GLY A 19 0.26 4.13 2.42
C GLY A 19 1.39 5.01 2.93
N LEU A 20 1.05 6.07 3.67
CA LEU A 20 2.03 6.99 4.27
C LEU A 20 1.82 7.08 5.77
N ASN A 21 2.89 6.89 6.54
CA ASN A 21 2.90 7.07 7.98
C ASN A 21 3.61 8.38 8.36
N PHE A 22 2.88 9.40 8.79
CA PHE A 22 3.46 10.64 9.33
C PHE A 22 3.57 10.65 10.86
N CYS A 23 3.28 9.53 11.53
CA CYS A 23 3.53 9.37 12.95
C CYS A 23 5.03 9.08 13.18
N PRO A 24 5.63 9.57 14.27
CA PRO A 24 7.01 9.24 14.64
C PRO A 24 7.15 7.83 15.27
N ALA A 25 6.21 6.93 14.98
CA ALA A 25 6.09 5.60 15.57
C ALA A 25 5.62 4.61 14.51
N ASP A 26 5.89 3.33 14.71
CA ASP A 26 5.40 2.25 13.84
C ASP A 26 3.87 2.24 13.80
N GLN A 27 3.33 1.97 12.63
CA GLN A 27 1.90 1.80 12.41
C GLN A 27 1.63 0.49 11.69
N GLN A 28 0.52 -0.14 12.08
CA GLN A 28 -0.09 -1.24 11.34
C GLN A 28 -1.42 -0.70 10.80
N ILE A 29 -1.60 -0.76 9.49
CA ILE A 29 -2.82 -0.32 8.83
C ILE A 29 -3.40 -1.45 8.00
N GLU A 30 -4.67 -1.73 8.20
CA GLU A 30 -5.43 -2.59 7.30
C GLU A 30 -5.78 -1.80 6.05
N VAL A 31 -5.42 -2.34 4.90
CA VAL A 31 -5.65 -1.72 3.59
C VAL A 31 -6.36 -2.74 2.71
N GLU A 32 -7.55 -2.36 2.23
CA GLU A 32 -8.27 -3.12 1.23
C GLU A 32 -7.64 -2.87 -0.14
N PHE A 33 -7.37 -3.94 -0.88
CA PHE A 33 -6.85 -3.86 -2.23
C PHE A 33 -7.99 -4.16 -3.21
N PRO A 34 -8.08 -3.43 -4.33
CA PRO A 34 -9.19 -3.58 -5.28
C PRO A 34 -9.13 -4.90 -6.08
N GLY A 35 -8.13 -5.74 -5.88
CA GLY A 35 -8.12 -7.08 -6.44
C GLY A 35 -6.98 -7.94 -5.92
N ALA A 36 -7.24 -9.25 -5.86
CA ALA A 36 -6.24 -10.25 -5.52
C ALA A 36 -5.12 -10.37 -6.58
N GLY A 37 -3.98 -10.89 -6.17
CA GLY A 37 -2.82 -11.17 -7.02
C GLY A 37 -1.52 -10.63 -6.46
N ARG A 38 -0.50 -10.55 -7.33
CA ARG A 38 0.81 -10.03 -6.96
C ARG A 38 0.85 -8.51 -7.09
N TRP A 39 1.45 -7.89 -6.09
CA TRP A 39 1.67 -6.46 -6.01
C TRP A 39 3.13 -6.20 -5.69
N ARG A 40 3.67 -5.07 -6.16
CA ARG A 40 5.03 -4.64 -5.87
C ARG A 40 5.03 -3.25 -5.29
N ASP A 41 5.71 -3.06 -4.17
CA ASP A 41 6.09 -1.74 -3.68
C ASP A 41 7.22 -1.19 -4.56
N VAL A 42 6.94 -0.16 -5.34
CA VAL A 42 7.91 0.39 -6.31
C VAL A 42 9.07 1.12 -5.64
N LEU A 43 8.95 1.49 -4.36
CA LEU A 43 10.03 2.16 -3.62
C LEU A 43 11.08 1.18 -3.11
N SER A 44 10.64 0.03 -2.60
CA SER A 44 11.51 -0.99 -2.00
C SER A 44 11.80 -2.17 -2.90
N GLY A 45 10.97 -2.40 -3.92
CA GLY A 45 10.98 -3.61 -4.75
C GLY A 45 10.34 -4.83 -4.08
N GLU A 46 9.84 -4.70 -2.84
CA GLU A 46 9.18 -5.78 -2.12
C GLU A 46 7.89 -6.21 -2.84
N GLU A 47 7.66 -7.51 -2.93
CA GLU A 47 6.48 -8.09 -3.56
C GLU A 47 5.56 -8.73 -2.52
N PHE A 48 4.26 -8.63 -2.78
CA PHE A 48 3.19 -9.09 -1.90
C PHE A 48 2.18 -9.91 -2.70
N ASP A 49 1.79 -11.06 -2.17
CA ASP A 49 0.60 -11.79 -2.61
C ASP A 49 -0.59 -11.34 -1.77
N ILE A 50 -1.57 -10.69 -2.41
CA ILE A 50 -2.72 -10.06 -1.75
C ILE A 50 -3.99 -10.79 -2.16
N ASP A 51 -4.90 -11.02 -1.20
CA ASP A 51 -6.23 -11.58 -1.43
C ASP A 51 -7.32 -10.69 -0.80
N GLY A 52 -7.66 -9.60 -1.50
CA GLY A 52 -8.67 -8.62 -1.07
C GLY A 52 -8.20 -7.56 -0.07
N GLY A 53 -7.22 -7.87 0.79
CA GLY A 53 -6.67 -6.90 1.74
C GLY A 53 -5.35 -7.34 2.36
N CYS A 54 -4.65 -6.41 3.02
CA CYS A 54 -3.38 -6.66 3.68
C CYS A 54 -3.15 -5.68 4.83
N VAL A 55 -2.45 -6.15 5.87
CA VAL A 55 -1.92 -5.30 6.93
C VAL A 55 -0.56 -4.78 6.51
N LEU A 56 -0.46 -3.48 6.24
CA LEU A 56 0.83 -2.85 5.96
C LEU A 56 1.49 -2.43 7.27
N HIS A 57 2.76 -2.80 7.38
CA HIS A 57 3.65 -2.31 8.41
C HIS A 57 4.41 -1.10 7.86
N LEU A 58 4.22 0.05 8.50
CA LEU A 58 4.87 1.31 8.15
C LEU A 58 5.64 1.85 9.36
N GLY A 59 6.96 1.94 9.24
CA GLY A 59 7.82 2.60 10.20
C GLY A 59 7.60 4.13 10.25
N PRO A 60 8.25 4.84 11.19
CA PRO A 60 8.14 6.28 11.31
C PRO A 60 8.51 7.00 10.01
N SER A 61 7.67 7.93 9.55
CA SER A 61 7.88 8.69 8.31
C SER A 61 8.03 7.82 7.04
N GLN A 62 7.60 6.55 7.08
CA GLN A 62 7.70 5.64 5.94
C GLN A 62 6.52 5.80 4.99
N GLY A 63 6.78 5.62 3.70
CA GLY A 63 5.77 5.42 2.67
C GLY A 63 5.97 4.10 1.92
N ARG A 64 4.88 3.56 1.39
CA ARG A 64 4.87 2.47 0.41
C ARG A 64 3.97 2.86 -0.76
N VAL A 65 4.38 2.48 -1.97
CA VAL A 65 3.62 2.76 -3.19
C VAL A 65 3.53 1.46 -3.97
N MET A 66 2.35 0.84 -3.97
CA MET A 66 2.16 -0.50 -4.50
C MET A 66 1.40 -0.46 -5.82
N VAL A 67 1.90 -1.20 -6.79
CA VAL A 67 1.28 -1.40 -8.11
C VAL A 67 1.02 -2.88 -8.34
N LYS A 68 -0.03 -3.19 -9.09
CA LYS A 68 -0.35 -4.57 -9.45
C LYS A 68 0.62 -5.08 -10.53
N LEU A 69 1.06 -6.34 -10.40
CA LEU A 69 1.91 -7.04 -11.37
C LEU A 69 1.08 -7.90 -12.34
#